data_AF-A0A661UUQ3-F1
#
_entry.id   AF-A0A661UUQ3-F1
#
_cell.length_a   1.000
_cell.length_b   1.000
_cell.length_c   1.000
_cell.angle_alpha   90.00
_cell.angle_beta   90.00
_cell.angle_gamma   90.00
#
_symmetry.space_group_name_H-M   'P 1'
#
loop_
_entity.id
_entity.type
_entity.pdbx_description
1 polymer ?
#
loop_
_entity_poly.entity_id
_entity_poly.type
_entity_poly.pdbx_seq_one_letter_code
_entity_poly.pdbx_strand_id
1 'polypeptide(L)'
;MNELAIEDFLAYTIGMLVLFTGVHLTRRIRFLREFNIPEPVTGGLLAAIVIFVIYLLTDLEITFDLSTRDRLLVYFFTAIGLNARFEDLVKGGKPLLILLVLTVSYIAIQNLVGISGAILVGFEHSIGVLA
;
A
#
# COMPACT_ATOMS: atom_id res chain seq x y z
N MET A 1 25.35 -5.18 12.47
CA MET A 1 24.23 -5.10 11.52
C MET A 1 24.62 -5.89 10.30
N ASN A 2 24.09 -7.10 10.18
CA ASN A 2 24.22 -7.87 8.95
C ASN A 2 23.09 -7.43 8.03
N GLU A 3 23.42 -7.00 6.82
CA GLU A 3 22.43 -6.65 5.81
C GLU A 3 22.38 -7.77 4.76
N LEU A 4 21.18 -8.25 4.46
CA LEU A 4 20.91 -9.16 3.36
C LEU A 4 20.09 -8.42 2.30
N ALA A 5 20.78 -7.94 1.27
CA ALA A 5 20.14 -7.31 0.12
C ALA A 5 19.62 -8.38 -0.85
N ILE A 6 18.31 -8.36 -1.11
CA ILE A 6 17.63 -9.21 -2.07
C ILE A 6 17.57 -8.49 -3.43
N GLU A 7 18.20 -9.08 -4.44
CA GLU A 7 18.23 -8.55 -5.81
C GLU A 7 16.83 -8.46 -6.45
N ASP A 8 16.65 -7.52 -7.38
CA ASP A 8 15.36 -7.13 -7.97
C ASP A 8 14.53 -8.30 -8.51
N PHE A 9 15.15 -9.22 -9.25
CA PHE A 9 14.45 -10.38 -9.80
C PHE A 9 13.89 -11.31 -8.70
N LEU A 10 14.69 -11.53 -7.66
CA LEU A 10 14.29 -12.35 -6.52
C LEU A 10 13.24 -11.61 -5.67
N ALA A 11 13.42 -10.31 -5.43
CA ALA A 11 12.46 -9.47 -4.72
C ALA A 11 11.09 -9.47 -5.41
N TYR A 12 11.07 -9.32 -6.75
CA TYR A 12 9.84 -9.40 -7.54
C TYR A 12 9.18 -10.78 -7.44
N THR A 13 9.97 -11.85 -7.52
CA THR A 13 9.48 -13.23 -7.37
C THR A 13 8.88 -13.47 -5.99
N ILE A 14 9.56 -13.02 -4.93
CA ILE A 14 9.05 -13.08 -3.55
C ILE A 14 7.76 -12.27 -3.44
N GLY A 15 7.69 -11.07 -4.00
CA GLY A 15 6.48 -10.25 -4.03
C GLY A 15 5.28 -10.97 -4.66
N MET A 16 5.49 -11.70 -5.76
CA MET A 16 4.45 -12.54 -6.36
C MET A 16 4.02 -13.69 -5.44
N LEU A 17 4.97 -14.38 -4.79
CA LEU A 17 4.64 -15.44 -3.83
C LEU A 17 3.86 -14.90 -2.63
N VAL A 18 4.25 -13.74 -2.10
CA VAL A 18 3.56 -13.05 -1.01
C VAL A 18 2.12 -12.71 -1.42
N LEU A 19 1.92 -12.20 -2.63
CA LEU A 19 0.58 -11.94 -3.17
C LEU A 19 -0.27 -13.22 -3.22
N PHE A 20 0.25 -14.31 -3.78
CA PHE A 20 -0.50 -15.57 -3.87
C PHE A 20 -0.80 -16.16 -2.49
N THR A 21 0.11 -16.03 -1.52
CA THR A 21 -0.15 -16.38 -0.12
C THR A 21 -1.28 -15.53 0.44
N GLY A 22 -1.28 -14.22 0.20
CA GLY A 22 -2.36 -13.31 0.59
C GLY A 22 -3.71 -13.69 -0.01
N VAL A 23 -3.74 -14.06 -1.30
CA VAL A 23 -4.94 -14.57 -1.98
C VAL A 23 -5.44 -15.86 -1.33
N HIS A 24 -4.54 -16.81 -1.07
CA HIS A 24 -4.90 -18.07 -0.45
C HIS A 24 -5.49 -17.86 0.95
N LEU A 25 -4.84 -17.02 1.76
CA LEU A 25 -5.23 -16.78 3.15
C LEU A 25 -6.56 -16.03 3.24
N THR A 26 -6.73 -14.97 2.44
CA THR A 26 -7.97 -14.16 2.41
C THR A 26 -9.17 -15.00 1.99
N ARG A 27 -9.00 -15.95 1.05
CA ARG A 27 -10.09 -16.86 0.64
C ARG A 27 -10.48 -17.86 1.72
N ARG A 28 -9.51 -18.33 2.53
CA ARG A 28 -9.72 -19.33 3.59
C ARG A 28 -10.26 -18.73 4.87
N ILE A 29 -9.79 -17.56 5.27
CA ILE A 29 -10.15 -16.92 6.53
C ILE A 29 -11.39 -16.05 6.32
N ARG A 30 -12.51 -16.44 6.94
CA ARG A 30 -13.77 -15.70 6.87
C ARG A 30 -13.63 -14.25 7.32
N PHE A 31 -12.90 -13.99 8.41
CA PHE A 31 -12.66 -12.64 8.92
C PHE A 31 -12.06 -11.72 7.84
N LEU A 32 -10.99 -12.14 7.17
CA LEU A 32 -10.35 -11.33 6.13
C LEU A 32 -11.30 -11.02 4.96
N ARG A 33 -12.11 -12.01 4.57
CA ARG A 33 -13.10 -11.86 3.50
C ARG A 33 -14.27 -10.95 3.90
N GLU A 34 -14.80 -11.09 5.11
CA GLU A 34 -15.97 -10.36 5.60
C GLU A 34 -15.66 -8.87 5.81
N PHE A 35 -14.42 -8.56 6.21
CA PHE A 35 -13.91 -7.19 6.30
C PHE A 35 -13.31 -6.66 4.99
N ASN A 36 -13.41 -7.40 3.88
CA ASN A 36 -12.87 -7.04 2.56
C ASN A 36 -11.40 -6.58 2.61
N ILE A 37 -10.56 -7.25 3.43
CA ILE A 37 -9.14 -6.94 3.50
C ILE A 37 -8.49 -7.32 2.15
N PRO A 38 -7.81 -6.38 1.46
CA PRO A 38 -7.19 -6.67 0.17
C PRO A 38 -6.15 -7.77 0.29
N GLU A 39 -6.10 -8.67 -0.69
CA GLU A 39 -5.16 -9.79 -0.72
C GLU A 39 -3.68 -9.37 -0.64
N PRO A 40 -3.24 -8.28 -1.30
CA PRO A 40 -1.86 -7.79 -1.16
C PRO A 40 -1.53 -7.36 0.28
N VAL A 41 -2.50 -6.80 1.01
CA VAL A 41 -2.32 -6.36 2.41
C VAL A 41 -2.18 -7.58 3.32
N THR A 42 -3.04 -8.58 3.15
CA THR A 42 -2.96 -9.83 3.90
C THR A 42 -1.59 -10.51 3.74
N GLY A 43 -1.13 -10.66 2.49
CA GLY A 43 0.16 -11.26 2.21
C GLY A 43 1.32 -10.43 2.74
N GLY A 44 1.29 -9.11 2.47
CA GLY A 44 2.33 -8.18 2.90
C GLY A 44 2.47 -8.11 4.42
N LEU A 45 1.37 -8.10 5.17
CA LEU A 45 1.39 -8.10 6.63
C LEU A 45 2.02 -9.38 7.20
N LEU A 46 1.68 -10.54 6.62
CA LEU A 46 2.30 -11.80 7.01
C LEU A 46 3.82 -11.79 6.75
N ALA A 47 4.24 -11.33 5.58
CA ALA A 47 5.65 -11.21 5.24
C ALA A 47 6.39 -10.23 6.17
N ALA A 48 5.78 -9.08 6.47
CA ALA A 48 6.34 -8.09 7.39
C ALA A 48 6.53 -8.66 8.81
N ILE A 49 5.55 -9.42 9.32
CA ILE A 49 5.68 -10.09 10.63
C ILE A 49 6.82 -11.11 10.61
N VAL A 50 6.94 -11.91 9.55
CA VAL A 50 8.02 -12.90 9.43
C VAL A 50 9.39 -12.23 9.40
N ILE A 51 9.56 -11.19 8.57
CA ILE A 51 10.81 -10.43 8.48
C ILE A 51 11.12 -9.73 9.80
N PHE A 52 10.11 -9.17 10.48
CA PHE A 52 10.27 -8.55 11.79
C PHE A 52 10.75 -9.55 12.85
N VAL A 53 10.18 -10.77 12.88
CA VAL A 53 10.65 -11.83 13.79
C VAL A 53 12.09 -12.24 13.48
N ILE A 54 12.46 -12.35 12.20
CA ILE A 54 13.85 -12.64 11.80
C ILE A 54 14.78 -11.55 12.32
N TYR A 55 14.43 -10.28 12.12
CA TYR A 55 15.20 -9.14 12.61
C TYR A 55 15.39 -9.21 14.13
N LEU A 56 14.31 -9.42 14.91
CA LEU A 56 14.40 -9.51 16.36
C LEU A 56 15.30 -10.65 16.87
N LEU A 57 15.37 -11.77 16.15
CA LEU A 57 16.13 -12.95 16.57
C LEU A 57 17.59 -12.93 16.11
N THR A 58 17.90 -12.24 15.02
CA THR A 58 19.19 -12.37 14.33
C THR A 58 19.90 -11.04 14.08
N ASP A 59 19.24 -9.91 14.34
CA ASP A 59 19.73 -8.57 13.99
C ASP A 59 20.09 -8.43 12.49
N LEU A 60 19.44 -9.25 11.66
CA LEU A 60 19.58 -9.29 10.21
C LEU A 60 18.56 -8.35 9.58
N GLU A 61 19.05 -7.34 8.89
CA GLU A 61 18.23 -6.41 8.10
C GLU A 61 18.08 -6.96 6.68
N ILE A 62 16.84 -7.20 6.25
CA ILE A 62 16.54 -7.68 4.90
C ILE A 62 16.07 -6.48 4.08
N THR A 63 16.85 -6.12 3.06
CA THR A 63 16.51 -5.05 2.12
C THR A 63 16.15 -5.63 0.76
N PHE A 64 15.28 -4.95 0.03
CA PHE A 64 14.80 -5.40 -1.29
C PHE A 64 15.08 -4.32 -2.33
N ASP A 65 15.68 -4.70 -3.46
CA ASP A 65 15.67 -3.85 -4.65
C ASP A 65 14.25 -3.85 -5.25
N LEU A 66 13.68 -2.66 -5.40
CA LEU A 66 12.31 -2.45 -5.87
C LEU A 66 12.25 -1.77 -7.24
N SER A 67 13.35 -1.78 -8.01
CA SER A 67 13.40 -1.12 -9.31
C SER A 67 12.36 -1.65 -10.31
N THR A 68 12.02 -2.95 -10.28
CA THR A 68 10.93 -3.51 -11.08
C THR A 68 9.57 -3.00 -10.63
N ARG A 69 9.30 -2.86 -9.32
CA ARG A 69 8.07 -2.25 -8.81
C ARG A 69 7.89 -0.85 -9.39
N ASP A 70 8.95 -0.05 -9.40
CA ASP A 70 8.90 1.34 -9.89
C ASP A 70 8.58 1.41 -11.37
N ARG A 71 9.20 0.54 -12.18
CA ARG A 71 8.86 0.41 -13.61
C ARG A 71 7.40 -0.01 -13.81
N LEU A 72 6.91 -0.97 -13.04
CA LEU A 72 5.53 -1.43 -13.11
C LEU A 72 4.53 -0.34 -12.69
N LEU A 73 4.86 0.49 -11.69
CA LEU A 73 4.03 1.63 -11.30
C LEU A 73 3.93 2.66 -12.43
N VAL A 74 5.03 2.97 -13.11
CA VAL A 74 4.99 3.86 -14.29
C VAL A 74 4.09 3.28 -15.37
N TYR A 75 4.19 1.99 -15.70
CA TYR A 75 3.31 1.35 -16.67
C TYR A 75 1.84 1.35 -16.24
N PHE A 76 1.58 1.06 -14.96
CA PHE A 76 0.24 1.04 -14.39
C PHE A 76 -0.42 2.42 -14.47
N PHE A 77 0.25 3.47 -14.00
CA PHE A 77 -0.29 4.83 -14.06
C PHE A 77 -0.43 5.35 -15.49
N THR A 78 0.50 4.99 -16.38
CA THR A 78 0.39 5.31 -17.81
C THR A 78 -0.83 4.62 -18.42
N ALA A 79 -1.06 3.33 -18.15
CA ALA A 79 -2.20 2.59 -18.65
C ALA A 79 -3.53 3.13 -18.11
N ILE A 80 -3.63 3.45 -16.81
CA ILE A 80 -4.83 4.11 -16.25
C ILE A 80 -5.07 5.45 -16.93
N GLY A 81 -4.03 6.27 -17.09
CA GLY A 81 -4.13 7.58 -17.73
C GLY A 81 -4.62 7.48 -19.18
N LEU A 82 -4.08 6.55 -19.97
CA LEU A 82 -4.52 6.31 -21.35
C LEU A 82 -5.95 5.75 -21.45
N ASN A 83 -6.39 4.99 -20.44
CA ASN A 83 -7.75 4.47 -20.38
C ASN A 83 -8.76 5.50 -19.83
N ALA A 84 -8.30 6.60 -19.24
CA ALA A 84 -9.18 7.64 -18.71
C ALA A 84 -9.84 8.41 -19.86
N ARG A 85 -11.17 8.43 -19.88
CA ARG A 85 -11.95 9.14 -20.91
C ARG A 85 -12.48 10.46 -20.34
N PHE A 86 -12.08 11.57 -20.94
CA PHE A 86 -12.62 12.90 -20.59
C PHE A 86 -14.15 12.97 -20.72
N GLU A 87 -14.71 12.20 -21.66
CA GLU A 87 -16.17 12.09 -21.81
C GLU A 87 -16.85 11.54 -20.56
N ASP A 88 -16.24 10.60 -19.84
CA ASP A 88 -16.83 10.01 -18.64
C ASP A 88 -16.81 11.00 -17.47
N LEU A 89 -15.79 11.86 -17.40
CA LEU A 89 -15.72 12.99 -16.47
C LEU A 89 -16.86 13.99 -16.72
N VAL A 90 -17.10 14.34 -18.00
CA VAL A 90 -18.18 15.26 -18.38
C VAL A 90 -19.56 14.64 -18.10
N LYS A 91 -19.76 13.35 -18.42
CA LYS A 91 -21.00 12.61 -18.13
C LYS A 91 -21.29 12.54 -16.63
N GLY A 92 -20.25 12.44 -15.79
CA GLY A 92 -20.39 12.43 -14.34
C GLY A 92 -20.95 13.73 -13.76
N GLY A 93 -20.77 14.85 -14.46
CA GLY A 93 -21.45 16.13 -14.22
C GLY A 93 -21.39 16.62 -12.77
N LYS A 94 -22.51 17.18 -12.29
CA LYS A 94 -22.62 17.77 -10.94
C LYS A 94 -22.38 16.76 -9.81
N PRO A 95 -22.91 15.51 -9.83
CA PRO A 95 -22.61 14.51 -8.81
C PRO A 95 -21.12 14.19 -8.68
N LEU A 96 -20.42 14.05 -9.81
CA LEU A 96 -18.98 13.78 -9.81
C LEU A 96 -18.18 14.95 -9.23
N LEU A 97 -18.55 16.19 -9.56
CA LEU A 97 -17.91 17.38 -9.00
C LEU A 97 -18.13 17.49 -7.49
N ILE A 98 -19.35 17.21 -7.01
CA ILE A 98 -19.65 17.17 -5.57
C ILE A 98 -18.82 16.08 -4.89
N LEU A 99 -18.79 14.87 -5.46
CA LEU A 99 -17.99 13.77 -4.92
C LEU A 99 -16.50 14.13 -4.87
N LEU A 100 -15.97 14.76 -5.91
CA LEU A 100 -14.58 15.20 -5.97
C LEU A 100 -14.28 16.21 -4.86
N VAL A 101 -15.10 17.26 -4.71
CA VAL A 101 -14.91 18.27 -3.68
C VAL A 101 -14.99 17.66 -2.28
N LEU A 102 -15.98 16.78 -2.04
CA LEU A 102 -16.09 16.06 -0.77
C LEU A 102 -14.85 15.20 -0.52
N THR A 103 -14.41 14.42 -1.51
CA THR A 103 -13.25 13.52 -1.38
C THR A 103 -11.98 14.31 -1.06
N VAL A 104 -11.69 15.38 -1.81
CA VAL A 104 -10.50 16.22 -1.58
C VAL A 104 -10.57 16.88 -0.20
N SER A 105 -11.74 17.36 0.22
CA SER A 105 -11.94 17.94 1.54
C SER A 105 -11.71 16.92 2.65
N TYR A 106 -12.23 15.69 2.49
CA TYR A 106 -12.02 14.60 3.43
C TYR A 106 -10.56 14.16 3.51
N ILE A 107 -9.82 14.15 2.39
CA ILE A 107 -8.37 13.89 2.39
C ILE A 107 -7.64 14.96 3.22
N ALA A 108 -7.99 16.24 3.06
CA ALA A 108 -7.40 17.31 3.86
C ALA A 108 -7.71 17.14 5.36
N ILE A 109 -8.96 16.82 5.71
CA ILE A 109 -9.36 16.56 7.10
C ILE A 109 -8.62 15.34 7.66
N GLN A 110 -8.53 14.24 6.89
CA GLN A 110 -7.81 13.03 7.28
C GLN A 110 -6.35 13.35 7.61
N ASN A 111 -5.65 14.09 6.74
CA ASN A 111 -4.28 14.49 6.98
C ASN A 111 -4.14 15.36 8.23
N LEU A 112 -5.06 16.29 8.47
CA LEU A 112 -5.04 17.11 9.68
C LEU A 112 -5.23 16.26 10.95
N VAL A 113 -6.15 15.30 10.93
CA VAL A 113 -6.37 14.37 12.04
C VAL A 113 -5.15 13.49 12.28
N GLY A 114 -4.57 12.92 11.21
CA GLY A 114 -3.37 12.08 11.31
C GLY A 114 -2.14 12.83 11.82
N ILE A 115 -1.88 14.04 11.29
CA ILE A 115 -0.82 14.94 11.78
C ILE A 115 -1.06 15.30 13.25
N SER A 116 -2.28 15.70 13.62
CA SER A 116 -2.61 16.05 15.01
C SER A 116 -2.38 14.88 15.95
N GLY A 117 -2.78 13.66 15.55
CA GLY A 117 -2.54 12.44 16.29
C GLY A 117 -1.05 12.14 16.48
N ALA A 118 -0.24 12.30 15.43
CA ALA A 118 1.21 12.12 15.50
C ALA A 118 1.84 13.10 16.50
N ILE A 119 1.48 14.38 16.44
CA ILE A 119 1.99 15.41 17.37
C ILE A 119 1.63 15.09 18.83
N LEU A 120 0.39 14.65 19.09
CA LEU A 120 -0.07 14.31 20.45
C LEU A 120 0.72 13.14 21.07
N VAL A 121 1.22 12.23 20.25
CA VAL A 121 2.04 11.08 20.69
C VAL A 121 3.55 11.40 20.64
N GLY A 122 3.93 12.61 20.21
CA GLY A 122 5.32 13.06 20.14
C GLY A 122 6.08 12.63 18.88
N PHE A 123 5.37 12.21 17.83
CA PHE A 123 5.94 11.82 16.54
C PHE A 123 6.04 13.00 15.56
N GLU A 124 6.87 12.82 14.53
CA GLU A 124 7.02 13.79 13.44
C GLU A 124 5.74 13.90 12.58
N HIS A 125 5.56 15.08 11.96
CA HIS A 125 4.39 15.39 11.13
C HIS A 125 4.27 14.46 9.91
N SER A 126 5.41 14.03 9.35
CA SER A 126 5.49 13.13 8.20
C SER A 126 4.79 11.79 8.45
N ILE A 127 4.91 11.26 9.67
CA ILE A 127 4.25 10.01 10.07
C ILE A 127 2.73 10.17 10.05
N GLY A 128 2.22 11.33 10.46
CA GLY A 128 0.78 11.61 10.48
C GLY A 128 0.12 11.74 9.10
N VAL A 129 0.90 11.96 8.04
CA VAL A 129 0.39 11.97 6.65
C VAL A 129 0.37 10.57 6.03
N LEU A 130 1.22 9.67 6.54
CA LEU A 130 1.30 8.28 6.11
C LEU A 130 0.24 7.37 6.79
N ALA A 131 -0.45 7.90 7.82
CA ALA A 131 -1.39 7.19 8.68
C ALA A 131 -2.85 7.26 8.21
#